data_AF-L0PEJ2-F1
#
_entry.id   AF-L0PEJ2-F1
#
_cell.length_a   1.000
_cell.length_b   1.000
_cell.length_c   1.000
_cell.angle_alpha   90.00
_cell.angle_beta   90.00
_cell.angle_gamma   90.00
#
_symmetry.space_group_name_H-M   'P 1'
#
loop_
_entity.id
_entity.type
_entity.pdbx_description
1 polymer ?
#
loop_
_entity_poly.entity_id
_entity_poly.type
_entity_poly.pdbx_seq_one_letter_code
_entity_poly.pdbx_strand_id
1 'polypeptide(L)'
;YYQETGRAGRDGNIAECWLFYNYKDKAKIERMIDKGDASWTQKNRQKASLHLVLQFCENKVDCRRKQLLAYFNEKFSEKECNQTCDNCRESTIVVKKDMFDMGKEVVKIVLAVQENKFTILQCIDVFRGIKNTKVVNFGYEALPSFGSGSSLSRLDAERLFHVLIFDDIIKEVSDVTKMGFVVTYVQIGKNGMAFLNGNRNLFMSFKPSNSNLFCQRLSSNQKITKSSSNISCIRKLKTNRKHFESGYSRIVPISNLKKD
;
A
#
# COMPACT_ATOMS: atom_id res chain seq x y z
N TYR A 1 -1.97 -7.04 14.11
CA TYR A 1 -1.25 -5.75 13.94
C TYR A 1 -1.82 -4.64 14.81
N TYR A 2 -2.85 -3.86 14.41
CA TYR A 2 -3.31 -2.68 15.17
C TYR A 2 -3.55 -2.94 16.67
N GLN A 3 -4.28 -4.02 16.99
CA GLN A 3 -4.56 -4.39 18.37
C GLN A 3 -3.32 -4.81 19.17
N GLU A 4 -2.29 -5.36 18.53
CA GLU A 4 -1.06 -5.80 19.18
C GLU A 4 -0.12 -4.61 19.40
N THR A 5 0.08 -3.79 18.36
CA THR A 5 0.93 -2.59 18.44
C THR A 5 0.32 -1.51 19.32
N GLY A 6 -1.01 -1.38 19.37
CA GLY A 6 -1.73 -0.46 20.26
C GLY A 6 -1.67 -0.80 21.75
N ARG A 7 -0.95 -1.87 22.14
CA ARG A 7 -0.63 -2.16 23.55
C ARG A 7 0.57 -1.36 24.04
N ALA A 8 1.43 -0.88 23.14
CA ALA A 8 2.59 -0.07 23.48
C ALA A 8 2.18 1.37 23.85
N GLY A 9 2.91 2.01 24.76
CA GLY A 9 2.73 3.43 25.09
C GLY A 9 1.39 3.79 25.75
N ARG A 10 0.76 2.87 26.49
CA ARG A 10 -0.52 3.13 27.22
C ARG A 10 -0.39 4.14 28.36
N ASP A 11 0.84 4.38 28.80
CA ASP A 11 1.24 5.42 29.73
C ASP A 11 1.34 6.81 29.08
N GLY A 12 1.14 6.90 27.75
CA GLY A 12 1.25 8.14 26.98
C GLY A 12 2.67 8.49 26.55
N ASN A 13 3.66 7.69 26.95
CA ASN A 13 5.05 7.89 26.54
C ASN A 13 5.28 7.42 25.10
N ILE A 14 6.34 7.94 24.48
CA ILE A 14 6.72 7.55 23.12
C ILE A 14 7.07 6.06 23.11
N ALA A 15 6.43 5.33 22.20
CA ALA A 15 6.72 3.93 21.95
C ALA A 15 6.93 3.68 20.46
N GLU A 16 7.78 2.70 20.14
CA GLU A 16 8.08 2.30 18.77
C GLU A 16 7.48 0.93 18.45
N CYS A 17 6.97 0.77 17.23
CA CYS A 17 6.40 -0.48 16.74
C CYS A 17 7.19 -0.94 15.51
N TRP A 18 7.96 -2.01 15.66
CA TRP A 18 8.77 -2.59 14.59
C TRP A 18 8.06 -3.79 13.96
N LEU A 19 7.97 -3.81 12.63
CA LEU A 19 7.43 -4.94 11.86
C LEU A 19 8.51 -5.48 10.93
N PHE A 20 9.01 -6.69 11.21
CA PHE A 20 9.90 -7.39 10.30
C PHE A 20 9.08 -8.02 9.18
N TYR A 21 9.39 -7.65 7.94
CA TYR A 21 8.61 -8.04 6.77
C TYR A 21 9.48 -8.71 5.71
N ASN A 22 9.03 -9.88 5.26
CA ASN A 22 9.53 -10.55 4.06
C ASN A 22 8.33 -11.11 3.27
N TYR A 23 8.27 -10.81 1.97
CA TYR A 23 7.18 -11.32 1.12
C TYR A 23 7.07 -12.85 1.13
N LYS A 24 8.17 -13.58 1.39
CA LYS A 24 8.17 -15.05 1.51
C LYS A 24 7.29 -15.57 2.65
N ASP A 25 7.06 -14.77 3.70
CA ASP A 25 6.22 -15.16 4.84
C ASP A 25 4.75 -15.29 4.46
N LYS A 26 4.32 -14.64 3.37
CA LYS A 26 2.98 -14.77 2.79
C LYS A 26 2.57 -16.23 2.62
N ALA A 27 3.41 -17.03 1.96
CA ALA A 27 3.09 -18.42 1.64
C ALA A 27 2.90 -19.28 2.89
N LYS A 28 3.60 -18.95 3.98
CA LYS A 28 3.43 -19.63 5.27
C LYS A 28 2.06 -19.31 5.88
N ILE A 29 1.64 -18.04 5.86
CA ILE A 29 0.36 -17.61 6.40
C ILE A 29 -0.81 -18.14 5.55
N GLU A 30 -0.69 -18.12 4.22
CA GLU A 30 -1.70 -18.72 3.33
C GLU A 30 -1.89 -20.21 3.61
N ARG A 31 -0.80 -20.96 3.80
CA ARG A 31 -0.88 -22.38 4.19
C ARG A 31 -1.56 -22.58 5.54
N MET A 32 -1.35 -21.70 6.52
CA MET A 32 -2.03 -21.78 7.82
C MET A 32 -3.54 -21.53 7.65
N ILE A 33 -3.93 -20.56 6.83
CA ILE A 33 -5.34 -20.29 6.50
C ILE A 33 -5.97 -21.50 5.81
N ASP A 34 -5.28 -22.08 4.82
CA ASP A 34 -5.79 -23.20 4.04
C ASP A 34 -5.94 -24.48 4.86
N LYS A 35 -5.05 -24.71 5.83
CA LYS A 35 -5.11 -25.85 6.75
C LYS A 35 -6.14 -25.71 7.87
N GLY A 36 -6.62 -24.50 8.17
CA GLY A 36 -7.61 -24.30 9.24
C GLY A 36 -8.97 -24.92 8.91
N ASP A 37 -9.77 -25.20 9.93
CA ASP A 37 -11.12 -25.80 9.80
C ASP A 37 -12.21 -24.78 9.42
N ALA A 38 -11.81 -23.58 9.00
CA ALA A 38 -12.72 -22.53 8.58
C ALA A 38 -13.45 -22.86 7.27
N SER A 39 -14.67 -22.36 7.12
CA SER A 39 -15.42 -22.45 5.86
C SER A 39 -14.68 -21.74 4.71
N TRP A 40 -14.98 -22.12 3.46
CA TRP A 40 -14.37 -21.50 2.28
C TRP A 40 -14.52 -19.97 2.25
N THR A 41 -15.70 -19.46 2.63
CA THR A 41 -15.97 -18.02 2.72
C THR A 41 -15.09 -17.34 3.76
N GLN A 42 -14.92 -17.97 4.92
CA GLN A 42 -14.05 -17.47 6.00
C GLN A 42 -12.57 -17.49 5.62
N LYS A 43 -12.10 -18.55 4.93
CA LYS A 43 -10.73 -18.62 4.40
C LYS A 43 -10.44 -17.50 3.40
N ASN A 44 -11.37 -17.24 2.48
CA ASN A 44 -11.23 -16.12 1.54
C ASN A 44 -11.17 -14.76 2.24
N ARG A 45 -11.97 -14.55 3.28
CA ARG A 45 -11.89 -13.33 4.10
C ARG A 45 -10.52 -13.20 4.78
N GLN A 46 -10.00 -14.28 5.37
CA GLN A 46 -8.67 -14.27 5.99
C GLN A 46 -7.56 -13.97 4.97
N LYS A 47 -7.66 -14.51 3.75
CA LYS A 47 -6.74 -14.18 2.65
C LYS A 47 -6.84 -12.70 2.25
N ALA A 48 -8.05 -12.16 2.15
CA ALA A 48 -8.25 -10.73 1.89
C ALA A 48 -7.62 -9.86 2.99
N SER A 49 -7.79 -10.21 4.27
CA SER A 49 -7.13 -9.52 5.38
C SER A 49 -5.60 -9.61 5.31
N LEU A 50 -5.04 -10.77 4.94
CA LEU A 50 -3.60 -10.92 4.71
C LEU A 50 -3.12 -9.99 3.59
N HIS A 51 -3.86 -9.89 2.49
CA HIS A 51 -3.55 -8.98 1.39
C HIS A 51 -3.46 -7.52 1.84
N LEU A 52 -4.35 -7.06 2.72
CA LEU A 52 -4.30 -5.70 3.28
C LEU A 52 -3.03 -5.46 4.12
N VAL A 53 -2.58 -6.46 4.89
CA VAL A 53 -1.32 -6.36 5.65
C VAL A 53 -0.12 -6.31 4.71
N LEU A 54 -0.11 -7.11 3.64
CA LEU A 54 0.93 -7.06 2.62
C LEU A 54 0.97 -5.69 1.94
N GLN A 55 -0.20 -5.13 1.61
CA GLN A 55 -0.33 -3.80 1.05
C GLN A 55 0.24 -2.73 1.98
N PHE A 56 -0.09 -2.81 3.28
CA PHE A 56 0.46 -1.94 4.31
C PHE A 56 1.99 -2.01 4.36
N CYS A 57 2.59 -3.20 4.26
CA CYS A 57 4.05 -3.37 4.25
C CYS A 57 4.70 -2.81 2.98
N GLU A 58 4.16 -3.16 1.80
CA GLU A 58 4.72 -2.81 0.49
C GLU A 58 4.54 -1.33 0.14
N ASN A 59 3.54 -0.65 0.68
CA ASN A 59 3.34 0.77 0.48
C ASN A 59 4.38 1.58 1.26
N LYS A 60 5.49 1.88 0.61
CA LYS A 60 6.59 2.70 1.15
C LYS A 60 6.42 4.20 0.92
N VAL A 61 5.27 4.66 0.43
CA VAL A 61 5.06 6.05 0.03
C VAL A 61 4.14 6.78 0.99
N ASP A 62 2.99 6.21 1.30
CA ASP A 62 1.99 6.89 2.12
C ASP A 62 2.31 6.77 3.60
N CYS A 63 2.03 7.80 4.40
CA CYS A 63 2.18 7.76 5.86
C CYS A 63 1.56 6.49 6.48
N ARG A 64 2.33 5.75 7.31
CA ARG A 64 1.83 4.52 7.96
C ARG A 64 0.61 4.75 8.83
N ARG A 65 0.57 5.87 9.58
CA ARG A 65 -0.59 6.24 10.42
C ARG A 65 -1.83 6.50 9.56
N LYS A 66 -1.66 7.24 8.46
CA LYS A 66 -2.75 7.47 7.50
C LYS A 66 -3.27 6.15 6.94
N GLN A 67 -2.40 5.23 6.54
CA GLN A 67 -2.80 3.91 6.03
C GLN A 67 -3.57 3.09 7.07
N LEU A 68 -3.11 3.10 8.33
CA LEU A 68 -3.72 2.33 9.41
C LEU A 68 -5.10 2.87 9.80
N LEU A 69 -5.26 4.19 9.85
CA LEU A 69 -6.53 4.85 10.16
C LEU A 69 -7.51 4.79 8.97
N ALA A 70 -7.00 4.77 7.72
CA ALA A 70 -7.79 4.49 6.52
C ALA A 70 -8.65 3.23 6.64
N TYR A 71 -8.04 2.18 7.18
CA TYR A 71 -8.66 0.87 7.33
C TYR A 71 -9.88 0.90 8.26
N PHE A 72 -9.94 1.84 9.19
CA PHE A 72 -11.08 2.08 10.08
C PHE A 72 -11.98 3.23 9.59
N ASN A 73 -11.82 3.66 8.34
CA ASN A 73 -12.53 4.77 7.72
C ASN A 73 -12.34 6.11 8.48
N GLU A 74 -11.24 6.26 9.21
CA GLU A 74 -10.88 7.50 9.91
C GLU A 74 -10.01 8.39 9.02
N LYS A 75 -10.34 9.69 8.98
CA LYS A 75 -9.58 10.68 8.20
C LYS A 75 -8.39 11.17 9.02
N PHE A 76 -7.19 11.04 8.46
CA PHE A 76 -5.95 11.50 9.08
C PHE A 76 -5.07 12.22 8.06
N SER A 77 -4.58 13.41 8.43
CA SER A 77 -3.67 14.19 7.60
C SER A 77 -2.24 13.71 7.79
N GLU A 78 -1.50 13.50 6.71
CA GLU A 78 -0.07 13.14 6.79
C GLU A 78 0.74 14.16 7.60
N LYS A 79 0.34 15.44 7.59
CA LYS A 79 1.00 16.50 8.37
C LYS A 79 0.95 16.23 9.87
N GLU A 80 -0.11 15.58 10.37
CA GLU A 80 -0.31 15.24 11.78
C GLU A 80 0.59 14.07 12.23
N CYS A 81 1.22 13.36 11.29
CA CYS A 81 2.18 12.32 11.61
C CYS A 81 3.46 12.88 12.26
N ASN A 82 3.82 14.15 11.98
CA ASN A 82 5.03 14.79 12.48
C ASN A 82 6.31 13.97 12.22
N GLN A 83 6.41 13.31 11.05
CA GLN A 83 7.56 12.49 10.63
C GLN A 83 7.93 11.33 11.59
N THR A 84 6.97 10.83 12.36
CA THR A 84 7.20 9.77 13.36
C THR A 84 7.17 8.34 12.81
N CYS A 85 6.63 8.12 11.61
CA CYS A 85 6.69 6.82 10.94
C CYS A 85 7.83 6.75 9.91
N ASP A 86 8.29 5.54 9.61
CA ASP A 86 9.38 5.26 8.65
C ASP A 86 9.14 5.91 7.28
N ASN A 87 7.94 5.79 6.72
CA ASN A 87 7.62 6.37 5.42
C ASN A 87 7.71 7.90 5.39
N CYS A 88 7.30 8.58 6.47
CA CYS A 88 7.38 10.05 6.55
C CYS A 88 8.79 10.55 6.91
N ARG A 89 9.58 9.72 7.61
CA ARG A 89 10.97 10.01 7.95
C ARG A 89 11.91 9.81 6.76
N GLU A 90 11.57 8.89 5.87
CA GLU A 90 12.39 8.59 4.71
C GLU A 90 12.34 9.72 3.67
N SER A 91 13.47 10.39 3.46
CA SER A 91 13.63 11.52 2.54
C SER A 91 13.73 11.09 1.06
N THR A 92 12.93 10.12 0.63
CA THR A 92 12.90 9.72 -0.79
C THR A 92 12.17 10.79 -1.59
N ILE A 93 12.72 11.16 -2.74
CA ILE A 93 12.04 12.04 -3.69
C ILE A 93 10.74 11.34 -4.11
N VAL A 94 9.60 11.93 -3.77
CA VAL A 94 8.28 11.47 -4.23
C VAL A 94 7.84 12.33 -5.40
N VAL A 95 7.41 11.69 -6.48
CA VAL A 95 6.85 12.38 -7.65
C VAL A 95 5.34 12.39 -7.50
N LYS A 96 4.74 13.58 -7.42
CA LYS A 96 3.28 13.72 -7.49
C LYS A 96 2.85 13.63 -8.95
N LYS A 97 1.93 12.73 -9.25
CA LYS A 97 1.30 12.61 -10.56
C LYS A 97 -0.18 12.92 -10.44
N ASP A 98 -0.71 13.58 -11.46
CA ASP A 98 -2.15 13.71 -11.63
C ASP A 98 -2.72 12.36 -12.09
N MET A 99 -3.73 11.90 -11.36
CA MET A 99 -4.44 10.65 -11.55
C MET A 99 -5.92 10.90 -11.89
N PHE A 100 -6.31 12.14 -12.19
CA PHE A 100 -7.70 12.53 -12.40
C PHE A 100 -8.39 11.70 -13.48
N ASP A 101 -7.77 11.53 -14.64
CA ASP A 101 -8.36 10.75 -15.74
C ASP A 101 -8.56 9.28 -15.37
N MET A 102 -7.55 8.67 -14.73
CA MET A 102 -7.65 7.30 -14.21
C MET A 102 -8.73 7.19 -13.14
N GLY A 103 -8.85 8.19 -12.27
CA GLY A 103 -9.90 8.29 -11.26
C GLY A 103 -11.29 8.34 -11.88
N LYS A 104 -11.49 9.10 -12.97
CA LYS A 104 -12.77 9.15 -13.68
C LYS A 104 -13.17 7.78 -14.23
N GLU A 105 -12.23 7.04 -14.80
CA GLU A 105 -12.48 5.67 -15.26
C GLU A 105 -12.87 4.74 -14.10
N VAL A 106 -12.23 4.86 -12.93
CA VAL A 106 -12.64 4.11 -11.73
C VAL A 106 -14.08 4.45 -11.33
N VAL A 107 -14.45 5.73 -11.31
CA VAL A 107 -15.81 6.15 -10.93
C VAL A 107 -16.85 5.64 -11.94
N LYS A 108 -16.54 5.64 -13.25
CA LYS A 108 -17.40 5.03 -14.29
C LYS A 108 -17.60 3.54 -14.05
N ILE A 109 -16.54 2.81 -13.71
CA ILE A 109 -16.64 1.39 -13.35
C ILE A 109 -17.56 1.22 -12.14
N VAL A 110 -17.33 1.96 -11.06
CA VAL A 110 -18.16 1.86 -9.85
C VAL A 110 -19.63 2.15 -10.14
N LEU A 111 -19.91 3.16 -10.97
CA LEU A 111 -21.27 3.49 -11.38
C LEU A 111 -21.95 2.33 -12.12
N ALA A 112 -21.21 1.61 -12.97
CA ALA A 112 -21.73 0.47 -13.72
C ALA A 112 -21.90 -0.82 -12.88
N VAL A 113 -21.12 -0.98 -11.81
CA VAL A 113 -21.09 -2.23 -11.00
C VAL A 113 -21.82 -2.14 -9.66
N GLN A 114 -22.15 -0.94 -9.17
CA GLN A 114 -22.70 -0.73 -7.82
C GLN A 114 -23.99 -1.51 -7.54
N GLU A 115 -24.83 -1.73 -8.56
CA GLU A 115 -26.08 -2.50 -8.43
C GLU A 115 -25.82 -4.00 -8.21
N ASN A 116 -24.72 -4.53 -8.77
CA ASN A 116 -24.36 -5.95 -8.71
C ASN A 116 -23.46 -6.31 -7.51
N LYS A 117 -23.39 -5.43 -6.51
CA LYS A 117 -22.71 -5.62 -5.22
C LYS A 117 -21.25 -6.07 -5.39
N PHE A 118 -20.41 -5.22 -5.98
CA PHE A 118 -18.98 -5.49 -6.14
C PHE A 118 -18.17 -4.99 -4.94
N THR A 119 -17.15 -5.75 -4.55
CA THR A 119 -16.16 -5.33 -3.54
C THR A 119 -15.05 -4.49 -4.18
N ILE A 120 -14.28 -3.73 -3.39
CA ILE A 120 -13.14 -2.93 -3.90
C ILE A 120 -12.19 -3.78 -4.74
N LEU A 121 -11.78 -4.94 -4.22
CA LEU A 121 -10.85 -5.81 -4.91
C LEU A 121 -11.40 -6.28 -6.27
N GLN A 122 -12.70 -6.56 -6.36
CA GLN A 122 -13.34 -6.92 -7.62
C GLN A 122 -13.40 -5.73 -8.60
N CYS A 123 -13.66 -4.51 -8.11
CA CYS A 123 -13.59 -3.31 -8.95
C CYS A 123 -12.16 -3.05 -9.45
N ILE A 124 -11.15 -3.33 -8.63
CA ILE A 124 -9.74 -3.24 -9.02
C ILE A 124 -9.39 -4.27 -10.09
N ASP A 125 -9.93 -5.49 -9.99
CA ASP A 125 -9.78 -6.50 -11.03
C ASP A 125 -10.36 -5.98 -12.37
N VAL A 126 -11.57 -5.41 -12.37
CA VAL A 126 -12.19 -4.80 -13.58
C VAL A 126 -11.33 -3.66 -14.13
N PHE A 127 -10.89 -2.74 -13.25
CA PHE A 127 -10.06 -1.60 -13.62
C PHE A 127 -8.73 -2.03 -14.25
N ARG A 128 -8.08 -3.07 -13.71
CA ARG A 128 -6.82 -3.59 -14.23
C ARG A 128 -6.98 -4.58 -15.41
N GLY A 129 -8.21 -4.93 -15.77
CA GLY A 129 -8.51 -5.83 -16.89
C GLY A 129 -8.35 -7.31 -16.55
N ILE A 130 -8.46 -7.69 -15.28
CA ILE A 130 -8.38 -9.08 -14.82
C ILE A 130 -9.75 -9.73 -14.94
N LYS A 131 -9.81 -10.86 -15.66
CA LYS A 131 -11.03 -11.65 -15.81
C LYS A 131 -11.24 -12.53 -14.58
N ASN A 132 -12.23 -12.17 -13.77
CA ASN A 132 -12.68 -12.95 -12.63
C ASN A 132 -14.05 -13.56 -12.93
N THR A 133 -14.42 -14.69 -12.32
CA THR A 133 -15.68 -15.40 -12.58
C THR A 133 -16.89 -14.47 -12.48
N LYS A 134 -16.91 -13.60 -11.45
CA LYS A 134 -17.98 -12.62 -11.29
C LYS A 134 -18.00 -11.56 -12.41
N VAL A 135 -16.83 -11.09 -12.85
CA VAL A 135 -16.71 -10.09 -13.93
C VAL A 135 -17.25 -10.65 -15.24
N VAL A 136 -16.90 -11.89 -15.56
CA VAL A 136 -17.35 -12.59 -16.78
C VAL A 136 -18.86 -12.86 -16.72
N ASN A 137 -19.37 -13.33 -15.59
CA ASN A 137 -20.81 -13.63 -15.42
C ASN A 137 -21.71 -12.41 -15.65
N PHE A 138 -21.24 -11.20 -15.31
CA PHE A 138 -21.99 -9.96 -15.52
C PHE A 138 -21.61 -9.23 -16.82
N GLY A 139 -20.73 -9.78 -17.66
CA GLY A 139 -20.35 -9.19 -18.94
C GLY A 139 -19.55 -7.89 -18.84
N TYR A 140 -18.92 -7.60 -17.70
CA TYR A 140 -18.20 -6.35 -17.46
C TYR A 140 -16.85 -6.25 -18.20
N GLU A 141 -16.45 -7.29 -18.93
CA GLU A 141 -15.32 -7.23 -19.85
C GLU A 141 -15.58 -6.34 -21.07
N ALA A 142 -16.85 -6.08 -21.41
CA ALA A 142 -17.24 -5.22 -22.51
C ALA A 142 -17.29 -3.72 -22.14
N LEU A 143 -17.06 -3.37 -20.87
CA LEU A 143 -17.06 -1.96 -20.45
C LEU A 143 -15.90 -1.20 -21.11
N PRO A 144 -16.12 0.04 -21.62
CA PRO A 144 -15.04 0.86 -22.17
C PRO A 144 -13.89 1.12 -21.18
N SER A 145 -14.22 1.20 -19.89
CA SER A 145 -13.26 1.43 -18.81
C SER A 145 -12.53 0.15 -18.34
N PHE A 146 -12.89 -1.03 -18.85
CA PHE A 146 -12.22 -2.29 -18.50
C PHE A 146 -10.76 -2.27 -18.94
N GLY A 147 -9.83 -2.57 -18.04
CA GLY A 147 -8.40 -2.56 -18.36
C GLY A 147 -7.76 -1.17 -18.51
N SER A 148 -8.50 -0.09 -18.26
CA SER A 148 -7.96 1.29 -18.25
C SER A 148 -6.79 1.46 -17.27
N GLY A 149 -6.80 0.71 -16.17
CA GLY A 149 -5.77 0.64 -15.14
C GLY A 149 -4.64 -0.36 -15.36
N SER A 150 -4.53 -0.96 -16.54
CA SER A 150 -3.51 -2.00 -16.84
C SER A 150 -2.07 -1.53 -16.68
N SER A 151 -1.81 -0.22 -16.86
CA SER A 151 -0.50 0.41 -16.67
C SER A 151 -0.09 0.54 -15.19
N LEU A 152 -1.05 0.47 -14.25
CA LEU A 152 -0.79 0.60 -12.83
C LEU A 152 -0.48 -0.75 -12.18
N SER A 153 0.49 -0.72 -11.27
CA SER A 153 0.73 -1.85 -10.38
C SER A 153 -0.53 -2.12 -9.54
N ARG A 154 -0.72 -3.37 -9.10
CA ARG A 154 -1.86 -3.70 -8.22
C ARG A 154 -1.90 -2.81 -6.98
N LEU A 155 -0.73 -2.59 -6.39
CA LEU A 155 -0.55 -1.75 -5.21
C LEU A 155 -0.99 -0.30 -5.49
N ASP A 156 -0.57 0.27 -6.61
CA ASP A 156 -0.93 1.65 -6.98
C ASP A 156 -2.41 1.79 -7.35
N ALA A 157 -3.01 0.76 -7.96
CA ALA A 157 -4.44 0.72 -8.19
C ALA A 157 -5.22 0.68 -6.85
N GLU A 158 -4.83 -0.17 -5.90
CA GLU A 158 -5.44 -0.21 -4.57
C GLU A 158 -5.27 1.14 -3.85
N ARG A 159 -4.10 1.78 -3.95
CA ARG A 159 -3.87 3.14 -3.41
C ARG A 159 -4.80 4.18 -4.04
N LEU A 160 -4.99 4.14 -5.36
CA LEU A 160 -5.92 5.04 -6.06
C LEU A 160 -7.35 4.89 -5.52
N PHE A 161 -7.85 3.66 -5.37
CA PHE A 161 -9.17 3.41 -4.79
C PHE A 161 -9.30 3.96 -3.36
N HIS A 162 -8.28 3.79 -2.52
CA HIS A 162 -8.30 4.35 -1.18
C HIS A 162 -8.35 5.88 -1.18
N VAL A 163 -7.59 6.56 -2.06
CA VAL A 163 -7.67 8.03 -2.20
C VAL A 163 -9.09 8.46 -2.57
N LEU A 164 -9.74 7.78 -3.51
CA LEU A 164 -11.12 8.10 -3.91
C LEU A 164 -12.13 7.90 -2.77
N ILE A 165 -11.91 6.91 -1.91
CA ILE A 165 -12.75 6.70 -0.72
C ILE A 165 -12.56 7.82 0.31
N PHE A 166 -11.31 8.23 0.54
CA PHE A 166 -11.01 9.32 1.47
C PHE A 166 -11.66 10.65 1.08
N ASP A 167 -11.70 10.94 -0.23
CA ASP A 167 -12.31 12.13 -0.80
C ASP A 167 -13.84 12.02 -0.92
N ASP A 168 -14.44 10.94 -0.42
CA ASP A 168 -15.88 10.65 -0.48
C ASP A 168 -16.44 10.67 -1.91
N ILE A 169 -15.57 10.35 -2.89
CA ILE A 169 -15.94 10.15 -4.30
C ILE A 169 -16.59 8.77 -4.44
N ILE A 170 -16.05 7.80 -3.73
CA ILE A 170 -16.53 6.43 -3.62
C ILE A 170 -16.77 6.15 -2.14
N LYS A 171 -17.74 5.30 -1.81
CA LYS A 171 -18.01 4.87 -0.45
C LYS A 171 -18.12 3.35 -0.35
N GLU A 172 -17.85 2.87 0.84
CA GLU A 172 -18.03 1.48 1.23
C GLU A 172 -19.34 1.32 1.99
N VAL A 173 -20.17 0.36 1.57
CA VAL A 173 -21.43 0.03 2.23
C VAL A 173 -21.39 -1.44 2.62
N SER A 174 -21.55 -1.67 3.92
CA SER A 174 -21.61 -3.03 4.47
C SER A 174 -23.02 -3.58 4.38
N ASP A 175 -23.16 -4.81 3.89
CA ASP A 175 -24.44 -5.50 3.80
C ASP A 175 -24.29 -6.95 4.26
N VAL A 176 -25.36 -7.50 4.81
CA VAL A 176 -25.38 -8.86 5.36
C VAL A 176 -25.78 -9.81 4.25
N THR A 177 -24.86 -10.69 3.89
CA THR A 177 -25.13 -11.78 2.94
C THR A 177 -26.19 -12.73 3.49
N LYS A 178 -26.84 -13.49 2.59
CA LYS A 178 -27.84 -14.52 2.97
C LYS A 178 -27.32 -15.55 3.98
N MET A 179 -26.00 -15.69 4.10
CA MET A 179 -25.34 -16.59 5.06
C MET A 179 -24.95 -15.91 6.38
N GLY A 180 -25.43 -14.69 6.64
CA GLY A 180 -25.17 -13.95 7.89
C GLY A 180 -23.81 -13.25 7.95
N PHE A 181 -23.01 -13.29 6.88
CA PHE A 181 -21.72 -12.60 6.85
C PHE A 181 -21.87 -11.16 6.39
N VAL A 182 -21.26 -10.22 7.10
CA VAL A 182 -21.12 -8.82 6.67
C VAL A 182 -20.06 -8.75 5.56
N VAL A 183 -20.43 -8.22 4.40
CA VAL A 183 -19.53 -7.96 3.27
C VAL A 183 -19.62 -6.49 2.89
N THR A 184 -18.46 -5.90 2.60
CA THR A 184 -18.34 -4.50 2.20
C THR A 184 -18.35 -4.38 0.68
N TYR A 185 -19.32 -3.64 0.16
CA TYR A 185 -19.49 -3.37 -1.26
C TYR A 185 -19.19 -1.90 -1.56
N VAL A 186 -18.86 -1.63 -2.81
CA VAL A 186 -18.51 -0.28 -3.30
C VAL A 186 -19.73 0.38 -3.91
N GLN A 187 -19.94 1.65 -3.57
CA GLN A 187 -20.95 2.51 -4.15
C GLN A 187 -20.38 3.90 -4.43
N ILE A 188 -21.10 4.70 -5.22
CA ILE A 188 -20.77 6.11 -5.43
C ILE A 188 -20.94 6.90 -4.12
N GLY A 189 -19.91 7.68 -3.77
CA GLY A 189 -19.90 8.59 -2.62
C GLY A 189 -20.56 9.93 -2.95
N LYS A 190 -20.66 10.82 -1.96
CA LYS A 190 -21.36 12.11 -2.11
C LYS A 190 -20.73 13.00 -3.19
N ASN A 191 -19.40 12.93 -3.31
CA ASN A 191 -18.63 13.71 -4.27
C ASN A 191 -18.45 13.02 -5.62
N GLY A 192 -18.96 11.79 -5.81
CA GLY A 192 -18.69 10.99 -7.00
C GLY A 192 -19.22 11.61 -8.29
N MET A 193 -20.48 12.08 -8.29
CA MET A 193 -21.08 12.73 -9.47
C MET A 193 -20.41 14.07 -9.79
N ALA A 194 -20.06 14.85 -8.75
CA ALA A 194 -19.35 16.10 -8.92
C ALA A 194 -17.92 15.89 -9.47
N PHE A 195 -17.28 14.78 -9.12
CA PHE A 195 -15.96 14.42 -9.63
C PHE A 195 -15.98 13.99 -11.10
N LEU A 196 -17.04 13.33 -11.57
CA LEU A 196 -17.22 13.01 -13.00
C LEU A 196 -17.46 14.25 -13.86
N ASN A 197 -18.23 15.21 -13.35
CA ASN A 197 -18.66 16.39 -14.10
C ASN A 197 -17.73 17.60 -13.97
N GLY A 198 -16.93 17.66 -12.90
CA GLY A 198 -16.04 18.78 -12.62
C GLY A 198 -14.60 18.51 -13.04
N ASN A 199 -13.79 19.57 -13.12
CA ASN A 199 -12.33 19.46 -13.18
C ASN A 199 -11.77 19.56 -11.75
N ARG A 200 -11.63 18.42 -11.07
CA ARG A 200 -10.91 18.35 -9.80
C ARG A 200 -9.56 17.70 -10.04
N ASN A 201 -8.51 18.19 -9.40
CA ASN A 201 -7.20 17.55 -9.50
C ASN A 201 -7.13 16.41 -8.49
N LEU A 202 -6.74 15.21 -8.93
CA LEU A 202 -6.53 14.05 -8.06
C LEU A 202 -5.05 13.70 -8.08
N PHE A 203 -4.32 14.05 -7.03
CA PHE A 203 -2.88 13.79 -7.00
C PHE A 203 -2.54 12.57 -6.16
N MET A 204 -1.64 11.73 -6.68
CA MET A 204 -1.06 10.61 -5.95
C MET A 204 0.47 10.67 -6.01
N SER A 205 1.11 10.37 -4.88
CA SER A 205 2.57 10.32 -4.78
C SER A 205 3.10 8.96 -5.22
N PHE A 206 4.19 8.96 -5.98
CA PHE A 206 4.90 7.76 -6.41
C PHE A 206 6.36 7.86 -6.03
N LYS A 207 6.96 6.74 -5.61
CA LYS A 207 8.42 6.63 -5.58
C LYS A 207 8.92 6.44 -7.03
N PRO A 208 9.90 7.22 -7.49
CA PRO A 208 10.49 7.02 -8.80
C PRO A 208 11.09 5.63 -8.87
N SER A 209 10.78 4.88 -9.93
CA SER A 209 11.50 3.66 -10.26
C SER A 209 12.98 4.02 -10.48
N ASN A 210 13.89 3.22 -9.90
CA ASN A 210 15.35 3.45 -9.92
C ASN A 210 15.97 3.63 -11.33
N SER A 211 15.20 3.43 -12.41
CA SER A 211 15.64 3.64 -13.79
C SER A 211 15.93 5.09 -14.16
N ASN A 212 15.28 6.09 -13.53
CA ASN A 212 15.45 7.51 -13.93
C ASN A 212 16.29 8.36 -12.97
N LEU A 213 16.61 7.86 -11.77
CA LEU A 213 17.42 8.60 -10.79
C LEU A 213 18.91 8.66 -11.13
N PHE A 214 19.39 7.80 -12.03
CA PHE A 214 20.79 7.81 -12.48
C PHE A 214 21.06 8.86 -13.58
N CYS A 215 20.03 9.24 -14.36
CA CYS A 215 20.22 10.10 -15.54
C CYS A 215 20.18 11.61 -15.21
N GLN A 216 19.49 12.02 -14.14
CA GLN A 216 19.40 13.44 -13.75
C GLN A 216 20.63 13.97 -13.01
N ARG A 217 21.49 13.10 -12.49
CA ARG A 217 22.75 13.50 -11.82
C ARG A 217 23.87 13.85 -12.79
N LEU A 218 23.77 13.48 -14.07
CA LEU A 218 24.81 13.77 -15.08
C LEU A 218 24.62 15.13 -15.77
N SER A 219 23.44 15.74 -15.70
CA SER A 219 23.12 16.99 -16.41
C SER A 219 23.20 18.26 -15.55
N SER A 220 23.48 18.15 -14.24
CA SER A 220 23.46 19.28 -13.31
C SER A 220 24.83 19.64 -12.69
N ASN A 221 25.91 18.97 -13.07
CA ASN A 221 27.28 19.33 -12.65
C ASN A 221 28.20 19.61 -13.85
N GLN A 222 27.98 20.74 -14.53
CA GLN A 222 29.03 21.43 -15.25
C GLN A 222 29.02 22.91 -14.88
N LYS A 223 29.81 23.24 -13.85
CA LYS A 223 30.52 24.51 -13.70
C LYS A 223 31.61 24.30 -12.64
N ILE A 224 32.69 23.63 -13.02
CA ILE A 224 34.00 23.85 -12.39
C ILE A 224 34.97 24.20 -13.51
N THR A 225 35.49 25.41 -13.37
CA THR A 225 36.49 26.06 -14.20
C THR A 225 37.74 25.20 -14.37
N LYS A 226 38.26 25.21 -15.59
CA LYS A 226 39.54 24.62 -15.99
C LYS A 226 40.69 25.11 -15.09
N SER A 227 41.38 24.20 -14.43
CA SER A 227 42.85 24.26 -14.33
C SER A 227 43.41 22.84 -14.36
N SER A 228 44.43 22.72 -15.19
CA SER A 228 45.11 21.52 -15.67
C SER A 228 45.97 20.85 -14.61
N SER A 229 45.88 19.53 -14.48
CA SER A 229 47.03 18.63 -14.73
C SER A 229 46.71 17.15 -14.44
N ASN A 230 46.98 16.35 -15.48
CA ASN A 230 47.42 14.95 -15.48
C ASN A 230 46.46 13.81 -15.07
N ILE A 231 46.01 13.17 -16.15
CA ILE A 231 45.56 11.79 -16.30
C ILE A 231 46.50 10.79 -15.59
N SER A 232 45.94 9.94 -14.73
CA SER A 232 46.29 8.52 -14.73
C SER A 232 45.09 7.66 -14.32
N CYS A 233 44.82 6.69 -15.17
CA CYS A 233 43.72 5.75 -15.12
C CYS A 233 43.99 4.62 -14.11
N ILE A 234 42.90 4.17 -13.45
CA ILE A 234 42.58 2.77 -13.09
C ILE A 234 43.61 2.01 -12.23
N ARG A 235 43.28 1.77 -10.96
CA ARG A 235 43.20 0.43 -10.30
C ARG A 235 43.12 0.59 -8.77
N LYS A 236 42.36 -0.33 -8.15
CA LYS A 236 42.26 -0.65 -6.70
C LYS A 236 41.15 0.06 -5.92
N LEU A 237 39.95 -0.54 -5.94
CA LEU A 237 39.13 -0.71 -4.74
C LEU A 237 38.51 -2.12 -4.73
N LYS A 238 39.39 -3.14 -4.70
CA LYS A 238 39.13 -4.44 -4.07
C LYS A 238 40.06 -4.51 -2.87
N THR A 239 39.60 -4.05 -1.71
CA THR A 239 40.06 -4.40 -0.36
C THR A 239 39.45 -3.39 0.60
N ASN A 240 38.42 -3.83 1.34
CA ASN A 240 38.12 -3.50 2.73
C ASN A 240 36.67 -3.89 3.01
N ARG A 241 36.44 -5.21 3.00
CA ARG A 241 35.26 -5.85 3.57
C ARG A 241 35.78 -6.79 4.65
N LYS A 242 36.13 -6.21 5.82
CA LYS A 242 36.41 -6.88 7.09
C LYS A 242 36.61 -5.78 8.13
N HIS A 243 35.53 -5.39 8.79
CA HIS A 243 35.46 -4.88 10.16
C HIS A 243 34.05 -4.32 10.36
N PHE A 244 33.14 -5.16 10.85
CA PHE A 244 32.04 -4.83 11.77
C PHE A 244 31.29 -6.14 12.07
N GLU A 245 32.00 -7.10 12.65
CA GLU A 245 31.45 -8.21 13.42
C GLU A 245 32.02 -8.06 14.84
N SER A 246 31.23 -7.49 15.75
CA SER A 246 31.26 -7.77 17.20
C SER A 246 30.27 -6.83 17.88
N GLY A 247 29.22 -7.41 18.44
CA GLY A 247 28.15 -6.65 19.11
C GLY A 247 26.88 -7.47 19.34
N TYR A 248 27.00 -8.78 19.52
CA TYR A 248 25.92 -9.62 20.04
C TYR A 248 26.34 -10.11 21.42
N SER A 249 25.89 -9.39 22.45
CA SER A 249 26.00 -9.82 23.84
C SER A 249 24.66 -10.38 24.30
N ARG A 250 24.59 -11.71 24.25
CA ARG A 250 23.86 -12.67 25.11
C ARG A 250 22.59 -12.16 25.82
N ILE A 251 21.45 -12.68 25.36
CA ILE A 251 20.23 -12.85 26.16
C ILE A 251 20.43 -14.09 27.05
N VAL A 252 20.35 -13.91 28.37
CA VAL A 252 20.33 -14.99 29.37
C VAL A 252 18.88 -15.35 29.66
N PRO A 253 18.45 -16.63 29.58
CA PRO A 253 17.11 -17.02 29.99
C PRO A 253 17.02 -17.13 31.52
N ILE A 254 16.03 -16.45 32.10
CA ILE A 254 15.62 -16.63 33.50
C ILE A 254 14.73 -17.88 33.56
N SER A 255 15.23 -18.95 34.18
CA SER A 255 14.41 -20.07 34.63
C SER A 255 14.99 -20.65 35.92
N ASN A 256 14.11 -20.86 36.90
CA ASN A 256 14.28 -21.50 38.21
C ASN A 256 14.55 -20.58 39.41
N LEU A 257 13.47 -19.95 39.89
CA LEU A 257 13.29 -19.72 41.33
C LEU A 257 12.60 -20.96 41.93
N LYS A 258 13.37 -21.79 42.64
CA LYS A 258 12.84 -22.72 43.65
C LYS A 258 13.43 -22.33 45.00
N LYS A 259 12.50 -22.22 45.95
CA LYS A 259 12.58 -22.35 47.41
C LYS A 259 13.94 -22.74 47.97
N ASP A 260 14.41 -21.95 48.94
CA ASP A 260 14.51 -22.35 50.35
C ASP A 260 14.22 -21.14 51.25
#